data_AF-A0A151U846-F1
#
_entry.id   AF-A0A151U846-F1
#
_cell.length_a   1.000
_cell.length_b   1.000
_cell.length_c   1.000
_cell.angle_alpha   90.00
_cell.angle_beta   90.00
_cell.angle_gamma   90.00
#
_symmetry.space_group_name_H-M   'P 1'
#
loop_
_entity.id
_entity.type
_entity.pdbx_description
1 polymer ?
#
loop_
_entity_poly.entity_id
_entity_poly.type
_entity_poly.pdbx_seq_one_letter_code
_entity_poly.pdbx_strand_id
1 'polypeptide(L)'
;MKTLLGSQSLWDIVEKGFQEPEEDEDQSVAQIAALEKTRVKDKSALYFLYNAVDESGFKKIANAASSKEAWKILEVAHRGNHRVRQIRLQTLR
;
A
#
# COMPACT_ATOMS: atom_id res chain seq x y z
N MET A 1 -10.94 0.17 -3.57
CA MET A 1 -9.52 0.53 -3.75
C MET A 1 -8.91 -0.01 -5.05
N LYS A 2 -8.97 -1.33 -5.33
CA LYS A 2 -8.37 -1.94 -6.53
C LYS A 2 -8.81 -1.30 -7.85
N THR A 3 -10.10 -1.00 -8.01
CA THR A 3 -10.64 -0.30 -9.20
C THR A 3 -10.13 1.13 -9.33
N LEU A 4 -10.06 1.89 -8.23
CA LEU A 4 -9.55 3.26 -8.21
C LEU A 4 -8.06 3.33 -8.58
N LEU A 5 -7.24 2.48 -7.96
CA LEU A 5 -5.81 2.42 -8.27
C LEU A 5 -5.55 1.85 -9.67
N GLY A 6 -6.40 0.92 -10.12
CA GLY A 6 -6.35 0.36 -11.47
C GLY A 6 -6.57 1.41 -12.55
N SER A 7 -7.53 2.33 -12.37
CA SER A 7 -7.77 3.41 -13.36
C SER A 7 -6.60 4.37 -13.50
N GLN A 8 -5.76 4.49 -12.45
CA GLN A 8 -4.54 5.30 -12.44
C GLN A 8 -3.28 4.51 -12.83
N SER A 9 -3.42 3.23 -13.21
CA SER A 9 -2.28 2.33 -13.47
C SER A 9 -1.31 2.21 -12.28
N LEU A 10 -1.84 2.28 -11.06
CA LEU A 10 -1.11 2.18 -9.80
C LEU A 10 -1.30 0.82 -9.11
N TRP A 11 -2.21 -0.04 -9.59
CA TRP A 11 -2.44 -1.33 -8.94
C TRP A 11 -1.20 -2.23 -8.95
N ASP A 12 -0.45 -2.26 -10.06
CA ASP A 12 0.76 -3.07 -10.17
C ASP A 12 1.81 -2.73 -9.10
N ILE A 13 2.00 -1.43 -8.79
CA ILE A 13 2.98 -1.02 -7.77
C ILE A 13 2.54 -1.41 -6.36
N VAL A 14 1.23 -1.42 -6.09
CA VAL A 14 0.68 -1.85 -4.80
C VAL A 14 0.76 -3.38 -4.63
N GLU A 15 0.47 -4.14 -5.69
CA GLU A 15 0.44 -5.60 -5.64
C GLU A 15 1.86 -6.20 -5.66
N LYS A 16 2.68 -5.77 -6.62
CA LYS A 16 4.03 -6.30 -6.83
C LYS A 16 5.06 -5.60 -5.98
N GLY A 17 4.87 -4.32 -5.66
CA GLY A 17 5.86 -3.49 -5.00
C GLY A 17 6.97 -3.08 -5.97
N PHE A 18 7.93 -2.35 -5.44
CA PHE A 18 9.21 -2.10 -6.09
C PHE A 18 10.33 -2.33 -5.10
N GLN A 19 11.54 -2.51 -5.63
CA GLN A 19 12.74 -2.65 -4.83
C GLN A 19 13.56 -1.38 -5.00
N GLU A 20 13.93 -0.80 -3.86
CA GLU A 20 14.95 0.25 -3.81
C GLU A 20 16.29 -0.44 -4.10
N PRO A 21 17.04 0.01 -5.12
CA PRO A 21 18.38 -0.49 -5.34
C PRO A 21 19.34 0.02 -4.27
N GLU A 22 20.41 -0.74 -4.02
CA GLU A 22 21.45 -0.34 -3.08
C GLU A 22 22.23 0.87 -3.63
N GLU A 23 22.65 1.77 -2.75
CA GLU A 23 23.31 3.04 -3.13
C GLU A 23 24.63 2.85 -3.90
N ASP A 24 25.24 1.67 -3.79
CA ASP A 24 26.50 1.31 -4.44
C ASP A 24 26.33 0.60 -5.81
N GLU A 25 25.10 0.48 -6.32
CA GLU A 25 24.90 -0.06 -7.67
C GLU A 25 25.24 0.99 -8.74
N ASP A 26 26.15 0.65 -9.65
CA ASP A 26 26.40 1.42 -10.87
C ASP A 26 25.14 1.40 -11.75
N GLN A 27 24.36 2.47 -11.69
CA GLN A 27 23.12 2.61 -12.46
C GLN A 27 23.33 3.48 -13.69
N SER A 28 22.86 2.97 -14.83
CA SER A 28 22.73 3.78 -16.03
C SER A 28 21.66 4.86 -15.84
N VAL A 29 21.77 5.96 -16.60
CA VAL A 29 20.77 7.06 -16.61
C VAL A 29 19.34 6.54 -16.86
N ALA A 30 19.19 5.52 -17.71
CA ALA A 30 17.90 4.92 -18.02
C ALA A 30 17.29 4.18 -16.81
N GLN A 31 18.11 3.52 -15.99
CA GLN A 31 17.67 2.84 -14.77
C GLN A 31 17.24 3.85 -13.70
N ILE A 32 18.01 4.92 -13.51
CA ILE A 32 17.67 6.01 -12.58
C ILE A 32 16.30 6.62 -12.94
N ALA A 33 16.09 6.96 -14.22
CA ALA A 33 14.82 7.52 -14.68
C ALA A 33 13.63 6.55 -14.48
N ALA A 34 13.85 5.24 -14.69
CA ALA A 34 12.82 4.23 -14.45
C ALA A 34 12.48 4.07 -12.96
N LEU A 35 13.48 4.17 -12.09
CA LEU A 35 13.32 4.12 -10.63
C LEU A 35 12.55 5.35 -10.12
N GLU A 36 12.90 6.55 -10.56
CA GLU A 36 12.15 7.76 -10.21
C GLU A 36 10.68 7.66 -10.62
N LYS A 37 10.41 7.19 -11.84
CA LYS A 37 9.02 6.96 -12.29
C LYS A 37 8.28 5.97 -11.39
N THR A 38 8.98 4.96 -10.88
CA THR A 38 8.40 3.94 -9.99
C THR A 38 8.17 4.50 -8.59
N ARG A 39 9.12 5.26 -8.03
CA ARG A 39 8.97 6.01 -6.78
C ARG A 39 7.77 6.94 -6.83
N VAL A 40 7.60 7.70 -7.91
CA VAL A 40 6.44 8.59 -8.10
C VAL A 40 5.13 7.81 -8.06
N LYS A 41 5.03 6.68 -8.77
CA LYS A 41 3.84 5.82 -8.72
C LYS A 41 3.55 5.29 -7.31
N ASP A 42 4.58 4.86 -6.59
CA ASP A 42 4.41 4.38 -5.21
C ASP A 42 3.87 5.49 -4.28
N LYS A 43 4.44 6.70 -4.36
CA LYS A 43 3.95 7.85 -3.58
C LYS A 43 2.54 8.26 -3.97
N SER A 44 2.19 8.22 -5.26
CA SER A 44 0.80 8.44 -5.70
C SER A 44 -0.15 7.38 -5.14
N ALA A 45 0.25 6.11 -5.15
CA ALA A 45 -0.57 5.04 -4.59
C ALA A 45 -0.76 5.20 -3.07
N LEU A 46 0.30 5.55 -2.33
CA LEU A 46 0.22 5.88 -0.90
C LEU A 46 -0.75 7.03 -0.63
N TYR A 47 -0.69 8.10 -1.42
CA TYR A 47 -1.62 9.22 -1.30
C TYR A 47 -3.08 8.76 -1.42
N PHE A 48 -3.40 7.92 -2.42
CA PHE A 48 -4.75 7.37 -2.56
C PHE A 48 -5.14 6.49 -1.36
N LEU A 49 -4.22 5.69 -0.82
CA LEU A 49 -4.49 4.87 0.37
C LEU A 49 -4.77 5.73 1.61
N TYR A 50 -4.00 6.80 1.82
CA TYR A 50 -4.22 7.74 2.92
C TYR A 50 -5.57 8.44 2.85
N ASN A 51 -6.01 8.84 1.65
CA ASN A 51 -7.30 9.50 1.47
C ASN A 51 -8.50 8.54 1.52
N ALA A 52 -8.27 7.22 1.41
CA ALA A 52 -9.33 6.23 1.41
C ALA A 52 -9.67 5.66 2.80
N VAL A 53 -8.90 6.02 3.82
CA VAL A 53 -9.06 5.53 5.19
C VAL A 53 -9.45 6.66 6.13
N ASP A 54 -10.08 6.30 7.25
CA ASP A 54 -10.34 7.23 8.35
C ASP A 54 -9.06 7.47 9.17
N GLU A 55 -9.14 8.35 10.19
CA GLU A 55 -7.99 8.69 11.03
C GLU A 55 -7.36 7.46 11.72
N SER A 56 -8.18 6.47 12.11
CA SER A 56 -7.69 5.23 12.73
C SER A 56 -6.93 4.36 11.73
N GLY A 57 -7.44 4.24 10.51
CA GLY A 57 -6.76 3.57 9.41
C GLY A 57 -5.47 4.27 9.04
N PHE A 58 -5.48 5.60 8.92
CA PHE A 58 -4.30 6.40 8.60
C PHE A 58 -3.17 6.16 9.62
N LYS A 59 -3.45 6.22 10.93
CA LYS A 59 -2.46 5.95 11.98
C LYS A 59 -1.76 4.59 11.84
N LYS A 60 -2.45 3.58 11.29
CA LYS A 60 -1.87 2.25 11.06
C LYS A 60 -0.90 2.21 9.89
N ILE A 61 -1.16 3.01 8.85
CA ILE A 61 -0.38 3.01 7.61
C ILE A 61 0.60 4.18 7.47
N ALA A 62 0.56 5.16 8.38
CA ALA A 62 1.38 6.37 8.30
C ALA A 62 2.89 6.09 8.28
N ASN A 63 3.34 4.99 8.90
CA ASN A 63 4.74 4.57 8.95
C ASN A 63 5.12 3.55 7.87
N ALA A 64 4.23 3.24 6.92
CA ALA A 64 4.54 2.32 5.84
C ALA A 64 5.58 2.93 4.91
N ALA A 65 6.63 2.18 4.58
CA ALA A 65 7.69 2.63 3.68
C ALA A 65 7.23 2.68 2.22
N SER A 66 6.23 1.86 1.86
CA SER A 66 5.69 1.74 0.49
C SER A 66 4.17 1.54 0.46
N SER A 67 3.58 1.80 -0.70
CA SER A 67 2.15 1.55 -0.94
C SER A 67 1.77 0.07 -0.77
N LYS A 68 2.67 -0.86 -1.12
CA LYS A 68 2.51 -2.30 -0.88
C LYS A 68 2.44 -2.64 0.60
N GLU A 69 3.31 -2.05 1.41
CA GLU A 69 3.30 -2.26 2.85
C GLU A 69 2.04 -1.68 3.49
N ALA A 70 1.66 -0.45 3.13
CA ALA A 70 0.42 0.16 3.56
C ALA A 70 -0.80 -0.73 3.22
N TRP A 71 -0.85 -1.26 1.99
CA TRP A 71 -1.91 -2.16 1.56
C TRP A 71 -1.97 -3.44 2.39
N LYS A 72 -0.83 -4.10 2.65
CA LYS A 72 -0.77 -5.30 3.51
C LYS A 72 -1.28 -5.03 4.92
N ILE A 73 -0.92 -3.88 5.51
CA ILE A 73 -1.40 -3.48 6.83
C ILE A 73 -2.93 -3.34 6.83
N LEU A 74 -3.49 -2.69 5.80
CA LEU A 74 -4.94 -2.56 5.65
C LEU A 74 -5.62 -3.93 5.48
N GLU A 75 -5.07 -4.83 4.66
CA GLU A 75 -5.61 -6.18 4.48
C GLU A 75 -5.67 -6.95 5.81
N VAL A 76 -4.61 -6.89 6.62
CA VAL A 76 -4.57 -7.53 7.94
C VAL A 76 -5.60 -6.90 8.88
N ALA A 77 -5.65 -5.57 8.93
CA ALA A 77 -6.59 -4.85 9.80
C ALA A 77 -8.06 -5.17 9.47
N HIS A 78 -8.40 -5.25 8.17
CA HIS A 78 -9.76 -5.59 7.74
C HIS A 78 -10.11 -7.06 7.96
N ARG A 79 -9.18 -8.00 7.74
CA ARG A 79 -9.40 -9.42 8.06
C ARG A 79 -9.59 -9.66 9.55
N GLY A 80 -8.78 -9.01 10.39
CA GLY A 80 -8.90 -9.08 11.86
C GLY A 80 -10.26 -8.54 12.34
N ASN A 81 -10.68 -7.40 11.80
CA ASN A 81 -11.99 -6.82 12.10
C ASN A 81 -13.15 -7.73 11.73
N HIS A 82 -13.07 -8.44 10.59
CA HIS A 82 -14.10 -9.39 10.19
C HIS A 82 -14.20 -10.56 11.18
N ARG A 83 -13.06 -11.14 11.58
CA ARG A 83 -13.02 -12.27 12.52
C ARG A 83 -13.54 -11.88 13.92
N VAL A 84 -13.17 -10.70 14.43
CA VAL A 84 -13.65 -10.20 15.74
C VAL A 84 -15.16 -9.98 15.72
N ARG A 85 -15.71 -9.44 14.62
CA ARG A 85 -17.16 -9.27 14.46
C ARG A 85 -17.89 -10.62 14.43
N GLN A 86 -17.36 -11.62 13.72
CA GLN A 86 -17.96 -12.96 13.69
C GLN A 86 -17.98 -13.64 15.06
N ILE A 87 -16.88 -13.60 15.81
CA ILE A 87 -16.82 -14.18 17.16
C ILE A 87 -17.84 -13.51 18.08
N ARG A 88 -17.91 -12.17 18.07
CA ARG A 88 -18.87 -11.43 18.91
C ARG A 88 -20.33 -11.76 18.58
N LEU A 89 -20.65 -12.00 17.30
CA LEU A 89 -21.99 -12.44 16.90
C LEU A 89 -22.29 -13.88 17.33
N GLN A 90 -21.29 -14.77 17.39
CA GLN A 90 -21.47 -16.13 17.89
C GLN A 90 -21.61 -16.21 19.41
N THR A 91 -20.92 -15.35 20.17
CA THR A 91 -21.01 -15.31 21.64
C THR A 91 -22.31 -14.68 22.16
N LEU A 92 -23.07 -14.00 21.31
CA LEU A 92 -24.37 -13.40 21.65
C LEU A 92 -25.57 -14.33 21.35
N ARG A 93 -25.30 -15.58 20.94
CA ARG A 93 -26.29 -16.66 20.84
C ARG A 93 -26.26 -17.54 22.09
#